data_AF-Q8ZY25-F1
#
_entry.id   AF-Q8ZY25-F1
#
_cell.length_a   1.000
_cell.length_b   1.000
_cell.length_c   1.000
_cell.angle_alpha   90.00
_cell.angle_beta   90.00
_cell.angle_gamma   90.00
#
_symmetry.space_group_name_H-M   'P 1'
#
loop_
_entity.id
_entity.type
_entity.pdbx_description
1 polymer ?
#
loop_
_entity_poly.entity_id
_entity_poly.type
_entity_poly.pdbx_seq_one_letter_code
_entity_poly.pdbx_strand_id
1 'polypeptide(L)'
;MELADSEAAGHARTKVGGQELELVREVGELLKLATDDKLLLYTYALYGGDEKSDVKNSIYRRRIDLAISLLQKGAVSFTLAARLAGLSPFELMEELKKRGVKPFVAEREDLDVINYR
;
A
#
# COMPACT_ATOMS: atom_id res chain seq x y z
N MET A 1 -33.49 11.06 5.52
CA MET A 1 -32.52 11.28 6.62
C MET A 1 -31.32 11.92 5.97
N GLU A 2 -31.39 13.24 5.87
CA GLU A 2 -30.48 14.10 5.10
C GLU A 2 -29.64 14.90 6.09
N LEU A 3 -28.35 15.04 5.76
CA LEU A 3 -27.46 16.13 6.17
C LEU A 3 -27.04 16.22 7.65
N ALA A 4 -26.43 15.16 8.19
CA ALA A 4 -25.54 15.26 9.36
C ALA A 4 -24.03 15.25 8.99
N ASP A 5 -23.68 15.10 7.71
CA ASP A 5 -22.29 14.94 7.24
C ASP A 5 -21.57 16.24 6.86
N SER A 6 -22.21 17.41 7.01
CA SER A 6 -21.70 18.66 6.42
C SER A 6 -20.83 19.52 7.36
N GLU A 7 -21.08 19.55 8.67
CA GLU A 7 -20.39 20.52 9.55
C GLU A 7 -19.12 19.97 10.19
N ALA A 8 -19.11 18.70 10.61
CA ALA A 8 -17.94 18.06 11.22
C ALA A 8 -16.81 17.83 10.21
N ALA A 9 -17.15 17.43 8.97
CA ALA A 9 -16.18 17.29 7.87
C ALA A 9 -15.60 18.64 7.44
N GLY A 10 -16.37 19.73 7.55
CA GLY A 10 -15.93 21.09 7.26
C GLY A 10 -14.94 21.65 8.28
N HIS A 11 -15.13 21.35 9.57
CA HIS A 11 -14.27 21.84 10.66
C HIS A 11 -12.93 21.10 10.76
N ALA A 12 -12.84 19.85 10.29
CA ALA A 12 -11.58 19.12 10.22
C ALA A 12 -10.65 19.68 9.13
N ARG A 13 -11.20 20.09 7.98
CA ARG A 13 -10.43 20.58 6.82
C ARG A 13 -9.63 21.86 7.08
N THR A 14 -10.05 22.70 8.02
CA THR A 14 -9.39 23.97 8.33
C THR A 14 -8.22 23.86 9.32
N LYS A 15 -8.03 22.70 9.98
CA LYS A 15 -6.93 22.46 10.93
C LYS A 15 -5.84 21.53 10.43
N VAL A 16 -6.10 20.78 9.36
CA VAL A 16 -5.19 19.76 8.82
C VAL A 16 -4.42 20.40 7.66
N GLY A 17 -3.09 20.49 7.79
CA GLY A 17 -2.19 21.01 6.76
C GLY A 17 -2.21 20.13 5.50
N GLY A 18 -1.68 20.66 4.39
CA GLY A 18 -1.73 19.98 3.09
C GLY A 18 -1.10 18.57 3.09
N GLN A 19 -0.02 18.36 3.85
CA GLN A 19 0.63 17.05 3.95
C GLN A 19 -0.23 16.02 4.70
N GLU A 20 -0.87 16.44 5.79
CA GLU A 20 -1.72 15.55 6.60
C GLU A 20 -3.00 15.17 5.84
N LEU A 21 -3.54 16.09 5.02
CA LEU A 21 -4.63 15.79 4.09
C LEU A 21 -4.24 14.75 3.05
N GLU A 22 -3.01 14.82 2.52
CA GLU A 22 -2.52 13.82 1.55
C GLU A 22 -2.39 12.44 2.21
N LEU A 23 -1.88 12.36 3.44
CA LEU A 23 -1.84 11.10 4.19
C LEU A 23 -3.24 10.49 4.39
N VAL A 24 -4.23 11.31 4.77
CA VAL A 24 -5.61 10.84 4.93
C VAL A 24 -6.17 10.35 3.59
N ARG A 25 -5.84 11.04 2.48
CA ARG A 25 -6.25 10.63 1.14
C ARG A 25 -5.64 9.29 0.73
N GLU A 26 -4.34 9.09 0.95
CA GLU A 26 -3.64 7.84 0.65
C GLU A 26 -4.26 6.66 1.41
N VAL A 27 -4.54 6.83 2.71
CA VAL A 27 -5.23 5.81 3.52
C VAL A 27 -6.65 5.56 2.99
N GLY A 28 -7.38 6.61 2.60
CA GLY A 28 -8.71 6.49 2.02
C GLY A 28 -8.71 5.68 0.72
N GLU A 29 -7.76 5.92 -0.18
CA GLU A 29 -7.61 5.16 -1.43
C GLU A 29 -7.22 3.70 -1.16
N LEU A 30 -6.32 3.44 -0.21
CA LEU A 30 -5.99 2.08 0.21
C LEU A 30 -7.23 1.31 0.65
N LEU A 31 -8.03 1.87 1.57
CA LEU A 31 -9.24 1.24 2.09
C LEU A 31 -10.30 1.00 1.01
N LYS A 32 -10.40 1.90 0.04
CA LYS A 32 -11.38 1.80 -1.06
C LYS A 32 -11.00 0.72 -2.08
N LEU A 33 -9.71 0.51 -2.31
CA LEU A 33 -9.21 -0.34 -3.40
C LEU A 33 -8.77 -1.74 -2.95
N ALA A 34 -8.60 -1.93 -1.64
CA ALA A 34 -8.17 -3.17 -1.02
C ALA A 34 -9.36 -4.10 -0.68
N THR A 35 -9.11 -5.40 -0.80
CA THR A 35 -9.96 -6.46 -0.25
C THR A 35 -9.46 -6.85 1.14
N ASP A 36 -10.22 -7.63 1.90
CA ASP A 36 -9.81 -8.12 3.23
C ASP A 36 -8.42 -8.76 3.21
N ASP A 37 -8.13 -9.65 2.27
CA ASP A 37 -6.79 -10.25 2.10
C ASP A 37 -5.66 -9.21 1.93
N LYS A 38 -5.94 -8.11 1.24
CA LYS A 38 -4.95 -7.05 0.96
C LYS A 38 -4.76 -6.15 2.17
N LEU A 39 -5.82 -5.87 2.91
CA LEU A 39 -5.75 -5.17 4.19
C LEU A 39 -5.00 -6.01 5.22
N LEU A 40 -5.29 -7.31 5.30
CA LEU A 40 -4.56 -8.24 6.16
C LEU A 40 -3.08 -8.31 5.80
N LEU A 41 -2.73 -8.33 4.51
CA LEU A 41 -1.33 -8.24 4.09
C LEU A 41 -0.67 -6.96 4.58
N TYR A 42 -1.31 -5.81 4.36
CA TYR A 42 -0.81 -4.52 4.82
C TYR A 42 -0.57 -4.52 6.34
N THR A 43 -1.58 -4.94 7.10
CA THR A 43 -1.50 -4.99 8.56
C THR A 43 -0.39 -5.92 9.04
N TYR A 44 -0.32 -7.14 8.52
CA TYR A 44 0.67 -8.13 8.94
C TYR A 44 2.10 -7.75 8.58
N ALA A 45 2.31 -7.16 7.39
CA ALA A 45 3.64 -6.76 6.95
C ALA A 45 4.20 -5.55 7.70
N LEU A 46 3.33 -4.63 8.17
CA LEU A 46 3.77 -3.40 8.85
C LEU A 46 3.76 -3.51 10.37
N TYR A 47 2.76 -4.16 10.94
CA TYR A 47 2.54 -4.21 12.40
C TYR A 47 2.72 -5.61 12.97
N GLY A 48 2.97 -6.60 12.12
CA GLY A 48 3.03 -8.00 12.52
C GLY A 48 1.63 -8.63 12.66
N GLY A 49 1.63 -9.90 13.03
CA GLY A 49 0.43 -10.69 13.28
C GLY A 49 0.83 -11.98 13.97
N ASP A 50 -0.12 -12.63 14.64
CA ASP A 50 0.14 -13.86 15.38
C ASP A 50 0.87 -14.89 14.51
N GLU A 51 2.02 -15.37 14.99
CA GLU A 51 2.91 -16.30 14.29
C GLU A 51 2.25 -17.65 14.01
N LYS A 52 1.20 -18.03 14.78
CA LYS A 52 0.50 -19.31 14.63
C LYS A 52 -0.77 -19.23 13.76
N SER A 53 -0.95 -18.13 13.03
CA SER A 53 -2.15 -17.93 12.22
C SER A 53 -2.05 -18.61 10.85
N ASP A 54 -2.87 -19.63 10.61
CA ASP A 54 -3.07 -20.23 9.27
C ASP A 54 -3.52 -19.17 8.24
N VAL A 55 -4.27 -18.17 8.70
CA VAL A 55 -4.69 -17.03 7.87
C VAL A 55 -3.46 -16.24 7.43
N LYS A 56 -2.57 -15.84 8.35
CA LYS A 56 -1.32 -15.14 8.03
C LYS A 56 -0.48 -15.93 7.02
N ASN A 57 -0.32 -17.23 7.22
CA ASN A 57 0.41 -18.10 6.30
C ASN A 57 -0.25 -18.17 4.91
N SER A 58 -1.58 -18.18 4.85
CA SER A 58 -2.31 -18.15 3.58
C SER A 58 -2.11 -16.83 2.81
N ILE A 59 -2.14 -15.69 3.52
CA ILE A 59 -1.86 -14.36 2.96
C ILE A 59 -0.43 -14.28 2.45
N TYR A 60 0.55 -14.74 3.24
CA TYR A 60 1.96 -14.62 2.87
C TYR A 60 2.35 -15.48 1.67
N ARG A 61 1.68 -16.63 1.46
CA ARG A 61 1.84 -17.43 0.22
C ARG A 61 1.45 -16.68 -1.05
N ARG A 62 0.57 -15.67 -0.94
CA ARG A 62 0.04 -14.88 -2.06
C ARG A 62 0.53 -13.43 -2.05
N ARG A 63 1.46 -13.07 -1.14
CA ARG A 63 1.77 -11.66 -0.86
C ARG A 63 2.31 -10.88 -2.05
N ILE A 64 3.07 -11.54 -2.93
CA ILE A 64 3.60 -10.91 -4.15
C ILE A 64 2.43 -10.49 -5.05
N ASP A 65 1.48 -11.39 -5.30
CA ASP A 65 0.32 -11.12 -6.16
C ASP A 65 -0.58 -10.02 -5.57
N LEU A 66 -0.81 -10.08 -4.25
CA LEU A 66 -1.61 -9.10 -3.53
C LEU A 66 -0.95 -7.70 -3.58
N ALA A 67 0.36 -7.62 -3.35
CA ALA A 67 1.11 -6.37 -3.40
C ALA A 67 1.15 -5.77 -4.82
N ILE A 68 1.40 -6.58 -5.84
CA ILE A 68 1.36 -6.13 -7.24
C ILE A 68 -0.05 -5.64 -7.60
N SER A 69 -1.10 -6.33 -7.15
CA SER A 69 -2.47 -5.89 -7.40
C SER A 69 -2.79 -4.55 -6.72
N LEU A 70 -2.28 -4.29 -5.51
CA LEU A 70 -2.41 -3.00 -4.84
C LEU A 70 -1.66 -1.90 -5.62
N LEU A 71 -0.44 -2.18 -6.06
CA LEU A 71 0.37 -1.26 -6.86
C LEU A 71 -0.31 -0.91 -8.19
N GLN A 72 -0.81 -1.90 -8.92
CA GLN A 72 -1.51 -1.69 -10.19
C GLN A 72 -2.79 -0.87 -10.05
N LYS A 73 -3.42 -0.89 -8.88
CA LYS A 73 -4.59 -0.05 -8.56
C LYS A 73 -4.20 1.36 -8.13
N GLY A 74 -2.92 1.66 -7.94
CA GLY A 74 -2.45 2.93 -7.35
C GLY A 74 -2.78 3.06 -5.86
N ALA A 75 -3.10 1.95 -5.19
CA ALA A 75 -3.49 1.96 -3.77
C ALA A 75 -2.28 2.10 -2.83
N VAL A 76 -1.08 1.82 -3.33
CA VAL A 76 0.19 1.89 -2.59
C VAL A 76 1.30 2.34 -3.53
N SER A 77 2.33 2.97 -2.97
CA SER A 77 3.56 3.31 -3.71
C SER A 77 4.37 2.06 -4.08
N PHE A 78 5.31 2.22 -5.02
CA PHE A 78 6.21 1.14 -5.43
C PHE A 78 7.03 0.57 -4.26
N THR A 79 7.66 1.45 -3.49
CA THR A 79 8.45 1.07 -2.31
C THR A 79 7.60 0.35 -1.27
N LEU A 80 6.35 0.78 -1.04
CA LEU A 80 5.44 0.09 -0.13
C LEU A 80 5.04 -1.29 -0.68
N ALA A 81 4.74 -1.40 -1.98
CA ALA A 81 4.46 -2.68 -2.61
C ALA A 81 5.63 -3.68 -2.47
N ALA A 82 6.87 -3.22 -2.59
CA ALA A 82 8.06 -4.06 -2.41
C ALA A 82 8.11 -4.61 -0.98
N ARG A 83 7.91 -3.74 0.01
CA ARG A 83 7.83 -4.13 1.42
C ARG A 83 6.70 -5.13 1.69
N LEU A 84 5.50 -4.93 1.13
CA LEU A 84 4.37 -5.86 1.28
C LEU A 84 4.63 -7.22 0.61
N ALA A 85 5.27 -7.22 -0.56
CA ALA A 85 5.75 -8.42 -1.23
C ALA A 85 6.92 -9.08 -0.49
N GLY A 86 7.49 -8.38 0.51
CA GLY A 86 8.76 -8.64 1.19
C GLY A 86 9.88 -9.00 0.22
N LEU A 87 9.99 -8.17 -0.81
CA LEU A 87 11.05 -8.13 -1.79
C LEU A 87 11.78 -6.79 -1.64
N SER A 88 13.04 -6.73 -2.05
CA SER A 88 13.69 -5.45 -2.31
C SER A 88 13.01 -4.72 -3.48
N PRO A 89 13.15 -3.39 -3.60
CA PRO A 89 12.64 -2.64 -4.75
C PRO A 89 13.13 -3.22 -6.10
N PHE A 90 14.40 -3.64 -6.17
CA PHE A 90 14.97 -4.26 -7.36
C PHE A 90 14.30 -5.61 -7.69
N GLU A 91 14.12 -6.49 -6.70
CA GLU A 91 13.46 -7.78 -6.91
C GLU A 91 11.99 -7.61 -7.33
N LEU A 92 11.28 -6.65 -6.75
CA LEU A 92 9.92 -6.34 -7.19
C LEU A 92 9.91 -5.84 -8.64
N MET A 93 10.83 -4.96 -9.03
CA MET A 93 10.96 -4.51 -10.42
C MET A 93 11.16 -5.69 -11.37
N GLU A 94 12.05 -6.63 -11.04
CA GLU A 94 12.29 -7.82 -11.85
C GLU A 94 11.05 -8.72 -11.92
N GLU A 95 10.31 -8.87 -10.82
CA GLU A 95 9.05 -9.63 -10.79
C GLU A 95 7.96 -9.00 -11.66
N LEU A 96 7.83 -7.66 -11.63
CA LEU A 96 6.93 -6.93 -12.51
C LEU A 96 7.31 -7.10 -13.98
N LYS A 97 8.60 -7.00 -14.32
CA LYS A 97 9.10 -7.24 -15.69
C LYS A 97 8.76 -8.64 -16.19
N LYS A 98 9.02 -9.68 -15.38
CA LYS A 98 8.70 -11.08 -15.71
C LYS A 98 7.22 -11.28 -16.01
N ARG A 99 6.35 -10.55 -15.31
CA ARG A 99 4.89 -10.61 -15.46
C ARG A 99 4.34 -9.67 -16.55
N GLY A 100 5.20 -8.93 -17.23
CA GLY A 100 4.78 -7.94 -18.23
C GLY A 100 4.01 -6.76 -17.64
N VAL A 101 4.12 -6.52 -16.34
CA VAL A 101 3.47 -5.40 -15.65
C VAL A 101 4.42 -4.21 -15.67
N LYS A 102 3.99 -3.09 -16.26
CA LYS A 102 4.76 -1.84 -16.20
C LYS A 102 4.66 -1.26 -14.78
N PRO A 103 5.77 -0.97 -14.09
CA PRO A 103 5.71 -0.22 -12.84
C PRO A 103 5.07 1.14 -13.13
N PHE A 104 3.96 1.44 -12.47
CA PHE A 104 3.34 2.76 -12.55
C PHE A 104 4.30 3.73 -11.86
N VAL A 105 4.96 4.57 -12.66
CA VAL A 105 5.85 5.68 -12.27
C VAL A 105 6.72 5.33 -11.05
N ALA A 106 7.83 4.62 -11.26
CA ALA A 106 8.92 4.65 -10.27
C ALA A 106 9.42 6.10 -10.27
N GLU A 107 9.19 6.82 -9.17
CA GLU A 107 9.77 8.15 -9.00
C GLU A 107 11.30 8.00 -8.89
N ARG A 108 12.04 9.05 -9.25
CA ARG A 108 13.50 8.95 -9.36
C ARG A 108 14.13 8.56 -8.01
N GLU A 109 13.49 8.99 -6.93
CA GLU A 109 13.81 8.70 -5.54
C GLU A 109 13.69 7.20 -5.20
N ASP A 110 12.83 6.43 -5.88
CA ASP A 110 12.68 4.98 -5.67
C ASP A 110 13.90 4.19 -6.19
N LEU A 111 14.67 4.76 -7.14
CA LEU A 111 15.89 4.16 -7.70
C LEU A 111 17.16 4.52 -6.90
N ASP A 112 17.12 5.60 -6.13
CA ASP A 112 18.27 6.08 -5.35
C ASP A 112 18.50 5.26 -4.06
N VAL A 113 17.52 4.44 -3.65
CA VAL A 113 17.64 3.51 -2.49
C VAL A 113 18.60 2.34 -2.77
N ILE A 114 19.09 2.19 -4.01
CA ILE A 114 19.99 1.09 -4.42
C ILE A 114 21.43 1.24 -3.87
N ASN A 115 21.76 2.36 -3.21
CA ASN A 115 23.10 2.59 -2.62
C ASN A 115 23.21 2.26 -1.12
N TYR A 116 22.86 1.03 -0.72
CA TYR A 116 23.40 0.45 0.50
C TYR A 116 24.27 -0.77 0.16
N ARG A 117 25.53 -0.66 0.63
CA ARG A 117 26.70 -1.53 0.43
C ARG A 117 26.43 -3.03 0.56
#